data_AF-A0AA96ND90-F1
#
_entry.id   AF-A0AA96ND90-F1
#
_cell.length_a   1.000
_cell.length_b   1.000
_cell.length_c   1.000
_cell.angle_alpha   90.00
_cell.angle_beta   90.00
_cell.angle_gamma   90.00
#
_symmetry.space_group_name_H-M   'P 1'
#
loop_
_entity.id
_entity.type
_entity.pdbx_description
1 polymer ?
#
loop_
_entity_poly.entity_id
_entity_poly.type
_entity_poly.pdbx_seq_one_letter_code
_entity_poly.pdbx_strand_id
1 'polypeptide(L)'
;MVNLYWLKNFFCEDKKLKLERIIIALLLCPYIFNFFNTQIFFDDKRNFQWASIAALIALFSVVIQFFTNQKTIDANITAKARIEWIQAVRDLAARYISTAYECRRIIRPLYEEKYEQGKGSKISTDEHKELEEKWHNLLYEYNLILLYFENGTKSDSLNTVSNKEIIESIHNLKNEVKKFKVDVSKVGIEIKEKHDFDANTFYYKGVEPFRNKMRTYLKGEWNRAKNGK
;
A
#
# COMPACT_ATOMS: atom_id res chain seq x y z
N MET A 1 -26.13 -13.49 41.31
CA MET A 1 -26.45 -12.42 40.33
C MET A 1 -25.12 -11.86 39.85
N VAL A 2 -24.59 -12.35 38.73
CA VAL A 2 -23.27 -11.95 38.23
C VAL A 2 -23.38 -10.55 37.62
N ASN A 3 -22.57 -9.63 38.12
CA ASN A 3 -22.60 -8.22 37.78
C ASN A 3 -22.18 -8.02 36.29
N LEU A 4 -23.14 -7.62 35.43
CA LEU A 4 -22.93 -7.39 33.99
C LEU A 4 -21.81 -6.38 33.68
N TYR A 5 -21.43 -5.54 34.65
CA TYR A 5 -20.35 -4.57 34.52
C TYR A 5 -18.96 -5.25 34.38
N TRP A 6 -18.78 -6.43 34.99
CA TRP A 6 -17.53 -7.18 34.92
C TRP A 6 -17.34 -7.88 33.56
N LEU A 7 -18.45 -8.40 32.99
CA LEU A 7 -18.45 -8.99 31.66
C LEU A 7 -18.11 -7.95 30.58
N LYS A 8 -18.66 -6.74 30.69
CA LYS A 8 -18.41 -5.68 29.71
C LYS A 8 -16.94 -5.23 29.67
N ASN A 9 -16.28 -5.14 30.83
CA ASN A 9 -14.85 -4.82 30.92
C ASN A 9 -13.94 -5.98 30.47
N PHE A 10 -14.37 -7.23 30.64
CA PHE A 10 -13.60 -8.38 30.15
C PHE A 10 -13.49 -8.43 28.61
N PHE A 11 -14.50 -7.91 27.90
CA PHE A 11 -14.53 -7.94 26.43
C PHE A 11 -13.92 -6.69 25.75
N CYS A 12 -13.51 -5.65 26.48
CA CYS A 12 -13.13 -4.36 25.85
C CYS A 12 -11.63 -4.02 25.83
N GLU A 13 -10.73 -4.82 26.40
CA GLU A 13 -9.29 -4.52 26.43
C GLU A 13 -8.39 -5.52 25.67
N ASP A 14 -7.14 -5.07 25.49
CA ASP A 14 -6.06 -5.51 24.60
C ASP A 14 -5.92 -7.03 24.36
N LYS A 15 -5.71 -7.42 23.08
CA LYS A 15 -5.83 -8.80 22.57
C LYS A 15 -4.88 -9.79 23.27
N LYS A 16 -3.71 -9.33 23.74
CA LYS A 16 -2.69 -10.18 24.38
C LYS A 16 -3.03 -10.49 25.85
N LEU A 17 -3.61 -9.52 26.57
CA LEU A 17 -4.01 -9.69 27.97
C LEU A 17 -5.21 -10.64 28.14
N LYS A 18 -6.09 -10.75 27.12
CA LYS A 18 -7.28 -11.63 27.18
C LYS A 18 -6.94 -13.11 27.20
N LEU A 19 -6.00 -13.57 26.38
CA LEU A 19 -5.66 -15.00 26.30
C LEU A 19 -4.95 -15.47 27.58
N GLU A 20 -4.02 -14.65 28.08
CA GLU A 20 -3.33 -14.93 29.34
C GLU A 20 -4.31 -14.93 30.52
N ARG A 21 -5.26 -13.99 30.59
CA ARG A 21 -6.30 -13.96 31.65
C ARG A 21 -7.32 -15.09 31.54
N ILE A 22 -7.67 -15.57 30.35
CA ILE A 22 -8.55 -16.75 30.17
C ILE A 22 -7.82 -18.02 30.62
N ILE A 23 -6.56 -18.18 30.25
CA ILE A 23 -5.72 -19.31 30.67
C ILE A 23 -5.50 -19.26 32.18
N ILE A 24 -5.21 -18.08 32.74
CA ILE A 24 -5.06 -17.88 34.20
C ILE A 24 -6.38 -18.10 34.94
N ALA A 25 -7.53 -17.68 34.39
CA ALA A 25 -8.85 -17.95 34.99
C ALA A 25 -9.22 -19.45 34.96
N LEU A 26 -8.77 -20.18 33.94
CA LEU A 26 -8.93 -21.64 33.83
C LEU A 26 -7.94 -22.41 34.72
N LEU A 27 -6.73 -21.88 34.95
CA LEU A 27 -5.67 -22.53 35.73
C LEU A 27 -5.69 -22.17 37.23
N LEU A 28 -6.13 -20.96 37.62
CA LEU A 28 -6.07 -20.47 39.02
C LEU A 28 -7.33 -20.77 39.84
N CYS A 29 -8.25 -21.61 39.38
CA CYS A 29 -9.43 -21.92 40.18
C CYS A 29 -9.43 -23.39 40.65
N PRO A 30 -8.73 -23.71 41.75
CA PRO A 30 -8.84 -25.02 42.40
C PRO A 30 -10.28 -25.34 42.85
N TYR A 31 -11.12 -24.32 43.02
CA TYR A 31 -12.55 -24.48 43.31
C TYR A 31 -13.40 -24.91 42.10
N ILE A 32 -13.05 -24.45 40.89
CA ILE A 32 -13.65 -24.94 39.64
C ILE A 32 -13.25 -26.40 39.43
N PHE A 33 -11.97 -26.75 39.62
CA PHE A 33 -11.51 -28.13 39.43
C PHE A 33 -12.27 -29.13 40.34
N ASN A 34 -12.50 -28.81 41.62
CA ASN A 34 -13.30 -29.65 42.51
C ASN A 34 -14.80 -29.68 42.17
N PHE A 35 -15.37 -28.60 41.64
CA PHE A 35 -16.75 -28.55 41.15
C PHE A 35 -16.96 -29.39 39.88
N PHE A 36 -16.00 -29.37 38.96
CA PHE A 36 -16.02 -30.16 37.72
C PHE A 36 -15.80 -31.66 37.99
N ASN A 37 -14.96 -32.02 38.98
CA ASN A 37 -14.50 -33.40 39.18
C ASN A 37 -15.52 -34.36 39.80
N THR A 38 -16.65 -33.90 40.35
CA THR A 38 -17.62 -34.80 41.03
C THR A 38 -19.05 -34.75 40.52
N GLN A 39 -19.48 -33.68 39.84
CA GLN A 39 -20.90 -33.50 39.43
C GLN A 39 -21.11 -33.40 37.91
N ILE A 40 -20.06 -33.04 37.14
CA ILE A 40 -20.17 -32.84 35.68
C ILE A 40 -19.70 -34.09 34.93
N PHE A 41 -18.65 -34.77 35.41
CA PHE A 41 -18.06 -35.92 34.71
C PHE A 41 -18.51 -37.28 35.24
N PHE A 42 -19.25 -37.33 36.36
CA PHE A 42 -19.69 -38.57 37.01
C PHE A 42 -21.15 -38.47 37.43
N ASP A 43 -21.93 -39.53 37.20
CA ASP A 43 -23.31 -39.66 37.70
C ASP A 43 -23.35 -40.07 39.19
N ASP A 44 -24.54 -40.06 39.80
CA ASP A 44 -24.75 -40.49 41.20
C ASP A 44 -24.31 -41.95 41.47
N LYS A 45 -24.10 -42.75 40.42
CA LYS A 45 -23.61 -44.14 40.46
C LYS A 45 -22.10 -44.24 40.21
N ARG A 46 -21.38 -43.11 40.11
CA ARG A 46 -19.96 -42.98 39.76
C ARG A 46 -19.60 -43.47 38.36
N ASN A 47 -20.57 -43.58 37.45
CA ASN A 47 -20.30 -43.84 36.04
C ASN A 47 -19.89 -42.54 35.35
N PHE A 48 -18.93 -42.67 34.46
CA PHE A 48 -18.39 -41.55 33.71
C PHE A 48 -19.36 -41.07 32.63
N GLN A 49 -19.66 -39.77 32.63
CA GLN A 49 -20.59 -39.16 31.69
C GLN A 49 -19.86 -38.70 30.42
N TRP A 50 -19.81 -39.57 29.41
CA TRP A 50 -19.25 -39.26 28.10
C TRP A 50 -19.92 -38.05 27.41
N ALA A 51 -21.19 -37.79 27.71
CA ALA A 51 -21.93 -36.62 27.21
C ALA A 51 -21.29 -35.29 27.65
N SER A 52 -20.76 -35.23 28.87
CA SER A 52 -20.13 -34.01 29.42
C SER A 52 -18.78 -33.73 28.76
N ILE A 53 -18.03 -34.76 28.39
CA ILE A 53 -16.82 -34.61 27.57
C ILE A 53 -17.17 -34.15 26.16
N ALA A 54 -18.19 -34.74 25.54
CA ALA A 54 -18.64 -34.32 24.22
C ALA A 54 -19.07 -32.83 24.23
N ALA A 55 -19.79 -32.39 25.26
CA ALA A 55 -20.18 -30.99 25.43
C ALA A 55 -18.97 -30.06 25.63
N LEU A 56 -17.96 -30.48 26.41
CA LEU A 56 -16.73 -29.72 26.62
C LEU A 56 -15.92 -29.58 25.32
N ILE A 57 -15.77 -30.67 24.56
CA ILE A 57 -15.09 -30.67 23.25
C ILE A 57 -15.83 -29.73 22.29
N ALA A 58 -17.15 -29.82 22.21
CA ALA A 58 -17.96 -28.94 21.37
C ALA A 58 -17.78 -27.45 21.74
N LEU A 59 -17.73 -27.13 23.03
CA LEU A 59 -17.49 -25.77 23.51
C LEU A 59 -16.09 -25.28 23.11
N PHE A 60 -15.05 -26.09 23.29
CA PHE A 60 -13.71 -25.76 22.81
C PHE A 60 -13.66 -25.57 21.29
N SER A 61 -14.35 -26.39 20.52
CA SER A 61 -14.45 -26.24 19.06
C SER A 61 -15.08 -24.91 18.66
N VAL A 62 -16.17 -24.49 19.31
CA VAL A 62 -16.81 -23.19 19.05
C VAL A 62 -15.90 -22.02 19.40
N VAL A 63 -15.19 -22.09 20.52
CA VAL A 63 -14.24 -21.06 20.95
C VAL A 63 -13.07 -20.94 19.98
N ILE A 64 -12.46 -22.06 19.57
CA ILE A 64 -11.40 -22.09 18.56
C ILE A 64 -11.91 -21.52 17.24
N GLN A 65 -13.10 -21.93 16.80
CA GLN A 65 -13.72 -21.44 15.56
C GLN A 65 -13.96 -19.92 15.59
N PHE A 66 -14.36 -19.37 16.73
CA PHE A 66 -14.53 -17.93 16.89
C PHE A 66 -13.20 -17.18 16.70
N PHE A 67 -12.11 -17.67 17.32
CA PHE A 67 -10.78 -17.06 17.18
C PHE A 67 -10.21 -17.20 15.77
N THR A 68 -10.38 -18.36 15.12
CA THR A 68 -9.92 -18.54 13.73
C THR A 68 -10.70 -17.64 12.78
N ASN A 69 -12.03 -17.56 12.93
CA ASN A 69 -12.87 -16.66 12.13
C ASN A 69 -12.44 -15.20 12.26
N GLN A 70 -12.14 -14.72 13.47
CA GLN A 70 -11.68 -13.34 13.66
C GLN A 70 -10.34 -13.08 12.98
N LYS A 71 -9.36 -13.99 13.11
CA LYS A 71 -8.07 -13.87 12.41
C LYS A 71 -8.24 -13.89 10.90
N THR A 72 -9.12 -14.74 10.38
CA THR A 72 -9.43 -14.81 8.94
C THR A 72 -10.10 -13.53 8.46
N ILE A 73 -11.03 -12.95 9.24
CA ILE A 73 -11.67 -11.68 8.92
C ILE A 73 -10.64 -10.54 8.90
N ASP A 74 -9.82 -10.41 9.95
CA ASP A 74 -8.78 -9.37 10.05
C ASP A 74 -7.79 -9.47 8.87
N ALA A 75 -7.36 -10.70 8.52
CA ALA A 75 -6.48 -10.95 7.37
C ALA A 75 -7.15 -10.60 6.04
N ASN A 76 -8.43 -10.96 5.86
CA ASN A 76 -9.19 -10.65 4.65
C ASN A 76 -9.40 -9.13 4.48
N ILE A 77 -9.73 -8.42 5.56
CA ILE A 77 -9.87 -6.96 5.53
C ILE A 77 -8.53 -6.31 5.17
N THR A 78 -7.44 -6.76 5.79
CA THR A 78 -6.09 -6.24 5.51
C THR A 78 -5.67 -6.50 4.06
N ALA A 79 -5.89 -7.72 3.55
CA ALA A 79 -5.59 -8.07 2.17
C ALA A 79 -6.41 -7.23 1.18
N LYS A 80 -7.70 -7.01 1.47
CA LYS A 80 -8.58 -6.16 0.65
C LYS A 80 -8.10 -4.72 0.62
N ALA A 81 -7.84 -4.11 1.79
CA ALA A 81 -7.31 -2.75 1.88
C ALA A 81 -5.97 -2.60 1.13
N ARG A 82 -5.08 -3.60 1.22
CA ARG A 82 -3.82 -3.59 0.47
C ARG A 82 -4.05 -3.68 -1.04
N ILE A 83 -4.99 -4.50 -1.50
CA ILE A 83 -5.33 -4.59 -2.94
C ILE A 83 -5.87 -3.26 -3.45
N GLU A 84 -6.78 -2.62 -2.71
CA GLU A 84 -7.33 -1.30 -3.04
C GLU A 84 -6.22 -0.24 -3.10
N TRP A 85 -5.33 -0.23 -2.12
CA TRP A 85 -4.14 0.63 -2.12
C TRP A 85 -3.25 0.39 -3.35
N ILE A 86 -2.96 -0.88 -3.70
CA ILE A 86 -2.18 -1.23 -4.90
C ILE A 86 -2.86 -0.69 -6.17
N GLN A 87 -4.17 -0.84 -6.29
CA GLN A 87 -4.93 -0.35 -7.45
C GLN A 87 -4.84 1.17 -7.56
N ALA A 88 -5.08 1.89 -6.47
CA ALA A 88 -4.98 3.34 -6.44
C ALA A 88 -3.57 3.84 -6.84
N VAL A 89 -2.51 3.19 -6.35
CA VAL A 89 -1.12 3.52 -6.71
C VAL A 89 -0.82 3.20 -8.18
N ARG A 90 -1.31 2.07 -8.73
CA ARG A 90 -1.13 1.74 -10.17
C ARG A 90 -1.77 2.78 -11.06
N ASP A 91 -3.00 3.16 -10.76
CA ASP A 91 -3.74 4.13 -11.57
C ASP A 91 -3.07 5.50 -11.51
N LEU A 92 -2.62 5.92 -10.33
CA LEU A 92 -1.90 7.17 -10.15
C LEU A 92 -0.52 7.15 -10.85
N ALA A 93 0.21 6.04 -10.79
CA ALA A 93 1.47 5.89 -11.50
C ALA A 93 1.28 5.95 -13.03
N ALA A 94 0.21 5.34 -13.56
CA ALA A 94 -0.14 5.40 -14.98
C ALA A 94 -0.48 6.84 -15.41
N ARG A 95 -1.28 7.55 -14.61
CA ARG A 95 -1.58 8.98 -14.84
C ARG A 95 -0.31 9.84 -14.83
N TYR A 96 0.56 9.66 -13.83
CA TYR A 96 1.82 10.39 -13.74
C TYR A 96 2.73 10.20 -14.96
N ILE A 97 2.83 8.96 -15.46
CA ILE A 97 3.54 8.68 -16.71
C ILE A 97 2.86 9.37 -17.89
N SER A 98 1.53 9.26 -17.99
CA SER A 98 0.74 9.88 -19.05
C SER A 98 0.93 11.39 -19.10
N THR A 99 0.81 12.07 -17.96
CA THR A 99 1.00 13.52 -17.85
C THR A 99 2.42 13.95 -18.21
N ALA A 100 3.43 13.14 -17.85
CA ALA A 100 4.81 13.38 -18.28
C ALA A 100 4.97 13.32 -19.81
N TYR A 101 4.29 12.37 -20.47
CA TYR A 101 4.23 12.31 -21.94
C TYR A 101 3.47 13.48 -22.56
N GLU A 102 2.39 13.97 -21.93
CA GLU A 102 1.66 15.15 -22.40
C GLU A 102 2.54 16.41 -22.39
N CYS A 103 3.28 16.64 -21.31
CA CYS A 103 4.28 17.71 -21.26
C CYS A 103 5.30 17.57 -22.41
N ARG A 104 5.78 16.35 -22.65
CA ARG A 104 6.73 16.08 -23.73
C ARG A 104 6.12 16.28 -25.12
N ARG A 105 4.86 15.91 -25.32
CA ARG A 105 4.14 16.04 -26.60
C ARG A 105 4.09 17.50 -27.06
N ILE A 106 3.85 18.43 -26.11
CA ILE A 106 3.80 19.87 -26.39
C ILE A 106 5.20 20.40 -26.72
N ILE A 107 6.23 19.92 -26.02
CA ILE A 107 7.59 20.45 -26.16
C ILE A 107 8.33 19.89 -27.39
N ARG A 108 8.08 18.64 -27.78
CA ARG A 108 8.80 17.95 -28.85
C ARG A 108 8.85 18.73 -30.18
N PRO A 109 7.71 19.20 -30.74
CA PRO A 109 7.72 19.90 -32.02
C PRO A 109 8.60 21.15 -32.00
N LEU A 110 8.66 21.84 -30.86
CA LEU A 110 9.47 23.05 -30.69
C LEU A 110 10.97 22.74 -30.87
N TYR A 111 11.44 21.61 -30.36
CA TYR A 111 12.82 21.18 -30.56
C TYR A 111 13.06 20.73 -32.00
N GLU A 112 12.18 19.90 -32.57
CA GLU A 112 12.31 19.37 -33.94
C GLU A 112 12.42 20.50 -34.98
N GLU A 113 11.56 21.51 -34.91
CA GLU A 113 11.57 22.67 -35.82
C GLU A 113 12.89 23.46 -35.74
N LYS A 114 13.45 23.64 -34.54
CA LYS A 114 14.75 24.32 -34.36
C LYS A 114 15.88 23.58 -35.08
N TYR A 115 15.91 22.26 -35.00
CA TYR A 115 17.00 21.47 -35.59
C TYR A 115 16.86 21.34 -37.10
N GLU A 116 15.65 21.16 -37.61
CA GLU A 116 15.43 20.98 -39.06
C GLU A 116 15.54 22.30 -39.83
N GLN A 117 15.15 23.43 -39.24
CA GLN A 117 15.03 24.70 -39.96
C GLN A 117 16.05 25.77 -39.51
N GLY A 118 16.84 25.51 -38.47
CA GLY A 118 17.82 26.47 -37.93
C GLY A 118 17.20 27.75 -37.34
N LYS A 119 15.88 27.82 -37.24
CA LYS A 119 15.11 28.92 -36.63
C LYS A 119 14.57 28.43 -35.30
N GLY A 120 14.78 29.20 -34.23
CA GLY A 120 14.13 28.90 -32.95
C GLY A 120 12.61 28.94 -33.13
N SER A 121 11.93 27.83 -32.85
CA SER A 121 10.48 27.82 -32.73
C SER A 121 10.06 28.62 -31.50
N LYS A 122 8.94 29.34 -31.62
CA LYS A 122 8.36 30.09 -30.51
C LYS A 122 7.14 29.32 -30.02
N ILE A 123 7.11 28.99 -28.74
CA ILE A 123 5.90 28.48 -28.11
C ILE A 123 4.78 29.53 -28.20
N SER A 124 3.62 29.14 -28.71
CA SER A 124 2.44 30.00 -28.75
C SER A 124 1.88 30.25 -27.34
N THR A 125 1.02 31.26 -27.18
CA THR A 125 0.36 31.53 -25.90
C THR A 125 -0.51 30.36 -25.45
N ASP A 126 -1.19 29.70 -26.38
CA ASP A 126 -2.08 28.57 -26.08
C ASP A 126 -1.28 27.32 -25.67
N GLU A 127 -0.22 26.97 -26.39
CA GLU A 127 0.67 25.85 -26.04
C GLU A 127 1.38 26.10 -24.70
N HIS A 128 1.78 27.34 -24.43
CA HIS A 128 2.39 27.70 -23.15
C HIS A 128 1.39 27.51 -22.01
N LYS A 129 0.14 27.94 -22.19
CA LYS A 129 -0.92 27.73 -21.20
C LYS A 129 -1.22 26.25 -20.99
N GLU A 130 -1.29 25.47 -22.07
CA GLU A 130 -1.48 24.02 -22.01
C GLU A 130 -0.32 23.34 -21.26
N LEU A 131 0.92 23.73 -21.56
CA LEU A 131 2.11 23.19 -20.89
C LEU A 131 2.11 23.52 -19.39
N GLU A 132 1.76 24.75 -19.00
CA GLU A 132 1.65 25.12 -17.59
C GLU A 132 0.59 24.28 -16.88
N GLU A 133 -0.58 24.06 -17.49
CA GLU A 133 -1.62 23.19 -16.95
C GLU A 133 -1.12 21.75 -16.76
N LYS A 134 -0.51 21.15 -17.80
CA LYS A 134 0.04 19.79 -17.69
C LYS A 134 1.15 19.69 -16.66
N TRP A 135 1.98 20.72 -16.53
CA TRP A 135 3.01 20.79 -15.50
C TRP A 135 2.40 20.85 -14.09
N HIS A 136 1.35 21.62 -13.88
CA HIS A 136 0.64 21.65 -12.60
C HIS A 136 0.02 20.29 -12.25
N ASN A 137 -0.60 19.62 -13.23
CA ASN A 137 -1.13 18.27 -13.05
C ASN A 137 -0.01 17.27 -12.71
N LEU A 138 1.13 17.38 -13.38
CA LEU A 138 2.30 16.55 -13.09
C LEU A 138 2.79 16.74 -11.65
N LEU A 139 2.86 17.99 -11.18
CA LEU A 139 3.27 18.31 -9.80
C LEU A 139 2.26 17.80 -8.77
N TYR A 140 0.96 17.90 -9.08
CA TYR A 140 -0.10 17.35 -8.24
C TYR A 140 0.04 15.82 -8.10
N GLU A 141 0.17 15.11 -9.22
CA GLU A 141 0.35 13.66 -9.25
C GLU A 141 1.65 13.23 -8.57
N TYR A 142 2.75 13.95 -8.82
CA TYR A 142 4.03 13.77 -8.14
C TYR A 142 3.89 13.82 -6.62
N ASN A 143 3.23 14.86 -6.08
CA ASN A 143 3.04 15.01 -4.64
C ASN A 143 2.15 13.90 -4.09
N LEU A 144 1.07 13.56 -4.80
CA LEU A 144 0.13 12.53 -4.35
C LEU A 144 0.79 11.14 -4.33
N ILE A 145 1.63 10.80 -5.31
CA ILE A 145 2.38 9.54 -5.30
C ILE A 145 3.31 9.50 -4.08
N LEU A 146 4.02 10.59 -3.78
CA LEU A 146 4.93 10.62 -2.64
C LEU A 146 4.24 10.36 -1.30
N LEU A 147 2.97 10.75 -1.14
CA LEU A 147 2.20 10.46 0.08
C LEU A 147 1.97 8.96 0.32
N TYR A 148 2.07 8.13 -0.71
CA TYR A 148 1.92 6.68 -0.59
C TYR A 148 3.20 5.97 -0.11
N PHE A 149 4.36 6.65 -0.10
CA PHE A 149 5.64 6.03 0.21
C PHE A 149 6.35 6.75 1.36
N GLU A 150 6.50 6.05 2.49
CA GLU A 150 7.34 6.50 3.59
C GLU A 150 8.82 6.41 3.19
N ASN A 151 9.62 7.42 3.55
CA ASN A 151 11.05 7.39 3.29
C ASN A 151 11.73 6.25 4.09
N GLY A 152 12.43 5.35 3.39
CA GLY A 152 13.07 4.21 4.02
C GLY A 152 13.83 3.33 3.05
N THR A 153 14.88 2.67 3.55
CA THR A 153 15.76 1.79 2.78
C THR A 153 15.44 0.31 2.97
N LYS A 154 14.41 -0.02 3.76
CA LYS A 154 14.04 -1.42 4.03
C LYS A 154 13.55 -2.07 2.73
N SER A 155 14.28 -3.09 2.32
CA SER A 155 13.88 -4.09 1.32
C SER A 155 13.77 -5.45 2.02
N ASP A 156 13.05 -6.37 1.40
CA ASP A 156 12.98 -7.76 1.89
C ASP A 156 12.88 -8.74 0.71
N SER A 157 12.72 -10.02 1.03
CA SER A 157 12.66 -11.08 0.00
C SER A 157 11.47 -10.95 -0.96
N LEU A 158 10.43 -10.18 -0.60
CA LEU A 158 9.25 -9.94 -1.44
C LEU A 158 9.37 -8.63 -2.22
N ASN A 159 10.01 -7.60 -1.65
CA ASN A 159 10.33 -6.33 -2.31
C ASN A 159 11.84 -6.10 -2.36
N THR A 160 12.44 -6.43 -3.51
CA THR A 160 13.86 -6.11 -3.77
C THR A 160 14.09 -4.62 -4.02
N VAL A 161 13.02 -3.85 -4.27
CA VAL A 161 13.05 -2.40 -4.44
C VAL A 161 12.58 -1.75 -3.14
N SER A 162 13.42 -0.88 -2.58
CA SER A 162 13.11 -0.10 -1.39
C SER A 162 12.20 1.11 -1.70
N ASN A 163 11.53 1.66 -0.68
CA ASN A 163 10.77 2.90 -0.84
C ASN A 163 11.65 4.06 -1.32
N LYS A 164 12.91 4.14 -0.84
CA LYS A 164 13.89 5.13 -1.30
C LYS A 164 14.10 5.07 -2.82
N GLU A 165 14.28 3.87 -3.37
CA GLU A 165 14.47 3.70 -4.82
C GLU A 165 13.23 4.09 -5.63
N ILE A 166 12.02 3.85 -5.09
CA ILE A 166 10.77 4.32 -5.69
C ILE A 166 10.73 5.85 -5.69
N ILE A 167 10.97 6.48 -4.54
CA ILE A 167 10.98 7.94 -4.36
C ILE A 167 12.00 8.60 -5.31
N GLU A 168 13.22 8.07 -5.38
CA GLU A 168 14.24 8.53 -6.32
C GLU A 168 13.77 8.46 -7.78
N SER A 169 13.12 7.35 -8.17
CA SER A 169 12.59 7.24 -9.53
C SER A 169 11.43 8.20 -9.84
N ILE A 170 10.60 8.51 -8.84
CA ILE A 170 9.54 9.54 -8.95
C ILE A 170 10.17 10.92 -9.20
N HIS A 171 11.21 11.26 -8.42
CA HIS A 171 11.96 12.51 -8.59
C HIS A 171 12.63 12.57 -9.96
N ASN A 172 13.25 11.48 -10.41
CA ASN A 172 13.94 11.42 -11.70
C ASN A 172 12.99 11.71 -12.85
N LEU A 173 11.81 11.08 -12.91
CA LEU A 173 10.83 11.36 -13.96
C LEU A 173 10.41 12.84 -13.97
N LYS A 174 10.11 13.43 -12.80
CA LYS A 174 9.81 14.86 -12.71
C LYS A 174 10.96 15.72 -13.23
N ASN A 175 12.18 15.39 -12.84
CA ASN A 175 13.37 16.15 -13.22
C ASN A 175 13.64 16.06 -14.72
N GLU A 176 13.42 14.90 -15.35
CA GLU A 176 13.50 14.79 -16.82
C GLU A 176 12.46 15.69 -17.50
N VAL A 177 11.21 15.75 -17.01
CA VAL A 177 10.22 16.69 -17.57
C VAL A 177 10.60 18.15 -17.30
N LYS A 178 11.16 18.44 -16.11
CA LYS A 178 11.58 19.80 -15.72
C LYS A 178 12.63 20.37 -16.67
N LYS A 179 13.60 19.56 -17.10
CA LYS A 179 14.65 19.98 -18.04
C LYS A 179 14.02 20.57 -19.30
N PHE A 180 13.04 19.88 -19.87
CA PHE A 180 12.31 20.37 -21.04
C PHE A 180 11.55 21.67 -20.75
N LYS A 181 10.87 21.77 -19.60
CA LYS A 181 10.11 22.97 -19.24
C LYS A 181 10.98 24.21 -19.07
N VAL A 182 12.14 24.09 -18.41
CA VAL A 182 13.05 25.22 -18.15
C VAL A 182 13.48 25.90 -19.45
N ASP A 183 13.77 25.10 -20.47
CA ASP A 183 14.22 25.56 -21.78
C ASP A 183 13.14 26.36 -22.55
N VAL A 184 11.84 26.16 -22.22
CA VAL A 184 10.69 26.81 -22.88
C VAL A 184 9.93 27.80 -22.00
N SER A 185 10.52 28.20 -20.87
CA SER A 185 9.84 28.87 -19.74
C SER A 185 9.31 30.31 -19.99
N LYS A 186 9.45 30.88 -21.20
CA LYS A 186 8.72 32.12 -21.56
C LYS A 186 8.27 32.10 -23.01
N VAL A 187 7.06 32.63 -23.24
CA VAL A 187 6.49 32.88 -24.58
C VAL A 187 7.50 33.65 -25.44
N GLY A 188 7.76 33.15 -26.64
CA GLY A 188 8.65 33.80 -27.61
C GLY A 188 10.16 33.65 -27.36
N ILE A 189 10.60 32.83 -26.40
CA ILE A 189 12.03 32.49 -26.21
C ILE A 189 12.48 31.46 -27.26
N GLU A 190 13.59 31.76 -27.91
CA GLU A 190 14.35 30.77 -28.68
C GLU A 190 15.06 29.80 -27.74
N ILE A 191 14.80 28.50 -27.90
CA ILE A 191 15.53 27.44 -27.20
C ILE A 191 17.01 27.64 -27.51
N LYS A 192 17.87 27.89 -26.51
CA LYS A 192 19.28 28.30 -26.75
C LYS A 192 20.24 27.13 -26.88
N GLU A 193 20.07 26.07 -26.11
CA GLU A 193 21.03 24.97 -26.05
C GLU A 193 20.44 23.66 -26.55
N LYS A 194 21.31 22.81 -27.11
CA LYS A 194 21.02 21.41 -27.38
C LYS A 194 21.02 20.68 -26.04
N HIS A 195 20.00 20.88 -25.22
CA HIS A 195 19.67 19.81 -24.30
C HIS A 195 19.24 18.65 -25.19
N ASP A 196 19.97 17.53 -25.12
CA ASP A 196 19.63 16.30 -25.83
C ASP A 196 18.15 15.98 -25.55
N PHE A 197 17.28 16.44 -26.44
CA PHE A 197 15.92 15.96 -26.59
C PHE A 197 16.02 14.57 -27.22
N ASP A 198 16.85 13.73 -26.63
CA ASP A 198 16.93 12.34 -26.97
C ASP A 198 15.66 11.72 -26.39
N ALA A 199 14.77 11.38 -27.31
CA ALA A 199 13.57 10.62 -27.03
C ALA A 199 13.86 9.38 -26.18
N ASN A 200 15.03 8.78 -26.37
CA ASN A 200 15.52 7.67 -25.58
C ASN A 200 15.84 8.13 -24.15
N THR A 201 16.54 9.25 -23.96
CA THR A 201 16.90 9.76 -22.64
C THR A 201 15.70 10.00 -21.72
N PHE A 202 14.62 10.64 -22.17
CA PHE A 202 13.41 10.81 -21.34
C PHE A 202 12.84 9.46 -20.88
N TYR A 203 12.72 8.51 -21.82
CA TYR A 203 12.17 7.20 -21.53
C TYR A 203 13.09 6.39 -20.62
N TYR A 204 14.37 6.23 -20.98
CA TYR A 204 15.32 5.38 -20.26
C TYR A 204 15.79 5.97 -18.93
N LYS A 205 15.81 7.30 -18.75
CA LYS A 205 16.20 7.94 -17.47
C LYS A 205 15.03 8.30 -16.57
N GLY A 206 13.85 8.55 -17.14
CA GLY A 206 12.64 8.93 -16.40
C GLY A 206 11.62 7.81 -16.30
N VAL A 207 10.96 7.50 -17.44
CA VAL A 207 9.76 6.65 -17.47
C VAL A 207 10.07 5.20 -17.11
N GLU A 208 11.05 4.59 -17.76
CA GLU A 208 11.37 3.18 -17.59
C GLU A 208 11.84 2.85 -16.17
N PRO A 209 12.78 3.60 -15.55
CA PRO A 209 13.19 3.33 -14.18
C PRO A 209 12.03 3.42 -13.19
N PHE A 210 11.16 4.43 -13.34
CA PHE A 210 9.97 4.58 -12.51
C PHE A 210 9.00 3.41 -12.71
N ARG A 211 8.61 3.12 -13.95
CA ARG A 211 7.69 2.03 -14.30
C ARG A 211 8.19 0.69 -13.78
N ASN A 212 9.47 0.37 -14.02
CA ASN A 212 10.04 -0.93 -13.66
C ASN A 212 10.14 -1.10 -12.14
N LYS A 213 10.58 -0.06 -11.41
CA LYS A 213 10.61 -0.09 -9.95
C LYS A 213 9.20 -0.21 -9.36
N MET A 214 8.25 0.60 -9.83
CA MET A 214 6.86 0.54 -9.39
C MET A 214 6.23 -0.84 -9.66
N ARG A 215 6.47 -1.42 -10.84
CA ARG A 215 6.03 -2.77 -11.19
C ARG A 215 6.57 -3.82 -10.24
N THR A 216 7.86 -3.78 -9.95
CA THR A 216 8.50 -4.75 -9.04
C THR A 216 7.98 -4.60 -7.62
N TYR A 217 7.91 -3.38 -7.11
CA TYR A 217 7.40 -3.08 -5.77
C TYR A 217 5.95 -3.53 -5.59
N LEU A 218 5.05 -3.12 -6.50
CA LEU A 218 3.63 -3.47 -6.40
C LEU A 218 3.38 -4.96 -6.62
N LYS A 219 4.28 -5.68 -7.29
CA LYS A 219 4.23 -7.14 -7.38
C LYS A 219 4.56 -7.80 -6.03
N GLY A 220 5.53 -7.28 -5.29
CA GLY A 220 5.83 -7.79 -3.96
C GLY A 220 4.71 -7.49 -2.96
N GLU A 221 4.14 -6.28 -2.98
CA GLU A 221 2.95 -5.95 -2.17
C GLU A 221 1.73 -6.82 -2.50
N TRP A 222 1.54 -7.13 -3.78
CA TRP A 222 0.51 -8.06 -4.22
C TRP A 222 0.74 -9.47 -3.65
N ASN A 223 1.98 -9.95 -3.65
CA ASN A 223 2.33 -11.23 -3.05
C ASN A 223 2.13 -11.23 -1.52
N ARG A 224 2.39 -10.10 -0.83
CA ARG A 224 2.08 -9.98 0.60
C ARG A 224 0.58 -10.08 0.86
N ALA A 225 -0.24 -9.38 0.06
CA ALA A 225 -1.71 -9.44 0.17
C ALA A 225 -2.22 -10.88 0.01
N LYS A 226 -1.70 -11.62 -0.97
CA LYS A 226 -2.06 -13.03 -1.20
C LYS A 226 -1.65 -13.96 -0.06
N ASN A 227 -0.50 -13.69 0.56
CA ASN A 227 0.07 -14.55 1.60
C ASN A 227 -0.33 -14.13 3.03
N GLY A 228 -1.15 -13.10 3.20
CA GLY A 228 -1.55 -12.57 4.51
C GLY A 228 -0.38 -12.03 5.34
N LYS A 229 0.68 -11.54 4.68
CA LYS A 229 1.91 -11.03 5.32
C LYS A 229 1.94 -9.52 5.46
#